data_AF-A0A9Q3QD59-F1
#
_entry.id   AF-A0A9Q3QD59-F1
#
_cell.length_a   1.000
_cell.length_b   1.000
_cell.length_c   1.000
_cell.angle_alpha   90.00
_cell.angle_beta   90.00
_cell.angle_gamma   90.00
#
_symmetry.space_group_name_H-M   'P 1'
#
loop_
_entity.id
_entity.type
_entity.pdbx_description
1 polymer ?
#
loop_
_entity_poly.entity_id
_entity_poly.type
_entity_poly.pdbx_seq_one_letter_code
_entity_poly.pdbx_strand_id
1 'polypeptide(L)'
;MEPDFKEGDPVLVSTLNFNNLKGPKKRRDSFLGPFTIINLVGKNAVEVKLTEDFSRKHPVFPVSLVKPYFQTEEGKFPSRKKILTPPEIV
;
A
#
# COMPACT_ATOMS: atom_id res chain seq x y z
N MET A 1 19.89 5.11 1.69
CA MET A 1 19.56 4.71 0.31
C MET A 1 18.05 4.88 0.20
N GLU A 2 17.61 5.94 -0.45
CA GLU A 2 16.18 6.11 -0.73
C GLU A 2 15.81 5.08 -1.81
N PRO A 3 14.67 4.37 -1.68
CA PRO A 3 14.26 3.41 -2.69
C PRO A 3 13.94 4.14 -4.00
N ASP A 4 14.57 3.71 -5.09
CA ASP A 4 14.20 4.12 -6.44
C ASP A 4 12.83 3.51 -6.79
N PHE A 5 11.80 4.35 -6.82
CA PHE A 5 10.47 3.98 -7.25
C PHE A 5 10.32 4.21 -8.76
N LYS A 6 9.58 3.33 -9.45
CA LYS A 6 9.22 3.51 -10.86
C LYS A 6 7.71 3.55 -11.04
N GLU A 7 7.29 4.19 -12.12
CA GLU A 7 5.91 4.15 -12.57
C GLU A 7 5.50 2.69 -12.85
N GLY A 8 4.31 2.30 -12.37
CA GLY A 8 3.81 0.93 -12.47
C GLY A 8 4.15 0.04 -11.27
N ASP A 9 5.09 0.42 -10.40
CA ASP A 9 5.43 -0.40 -9.24
C ASP A 9 4.29 -0.40 -8.20
N PRO A 10 4.00 -1.56 -7.59
CA PRO A 10 3.07 -1.64 -6.47
C PRO A 10 3.74 -1.11 -5.20
N VAL A 11 3.03 -0.24 -4.49
CA VAL A 11 3.52 0.39 -3.26
C VAL A 11 2.47 0.42 -2.16
N LEU A 12 2.94 0.49 -0.93
CA LEU A 12 2.16 0.67 0.26
C LEU A 12 2.24 2.11 0.72
N VAL A 13 1.10 2.73 1.03
CA VAL A 13 1.01 4.12 1.51
C VAL A 13 0.72 4.15 2.99
N SER A 14 1.48 4.95 3.74
CA SER A 14 1.32 5.09 5.19
C SER A 14 0.00 5.74 5.57
N THR A 15 -0.66 5.18 6.60
CA THR A 15 -1.92 5.70 7.15
C THR A 15 -1.76 6.79 8.19
N LEU A 16 -0.53 7.24 8.48
CA LEU A 16 -0.24 8.22 9.53
C LEU A 16 -1.06 9.51 9.40
N ASN A 17 -1.26 9.98 8.17
CA ASN A 17 -1.98 11.23 7.87
C ASN A 17 -3.43 10.98 7.44
N PHE A 18 -3.93 9.75 7.58
CA PHE A 18 -5.27 9.39 7.13
C PHE A 18 -6.26 9.59 8.29
N ASN A 19 -6.79 10.80 8.41
CA ASN A 19 -7.72 11.16 9.49
C ASN A 19 -9.09 10.45 9.38
N ASN A 20 -9.48 10.03 8.17
CA ASN A 20 -10.80 9.47 7.88
C ASN A 20 -10.83 7.92 7.79
N LEU A 21 -9.87 7.22 8.39
CA LEU A 21 -9.95 5.76 8.45
C LEU A 21 -10.89 5.32 9.57
N LYS A 22 -11.79 4.39 9.26
CA LYS A 22 -12.70 3.79 10.24
C LYS A 22 -11.92 2.96 11.28
N GLY A 23 -12.44 2.88 12.51
CA GLY A 23 -11.92 2.02 13.58
C GLY A 23 -10.91 2.69 14.55
N PRO A 24 -10.44 2.01 15.60
CA PRO A 24 -9.50 2.58 16.57
C PRO A 24 -8.05 2.56 16.07
N LYS A 25 -7.28 3.65 16.26
CA LYS A 25 -5.89 3.82 15.78
C LYS A 25 -4.97 2.62 16.07
N LYS A 26 -5.17 1.92 17.19
CA LYS A 26 -4.37 0.73 17.60
C LYS A 26 -4.60 -0.53 16.76
N ARG A 27 -5.76 -0.67 16.10
CA ARG A 27 -6.11 -1.86 15.30
C ARG A 27 -6.09 -1.60 13.79
N ARG A 28 -5.75 -0.39 13.36
CA ARG A 28 -5.65 -0.08 11.94
C ARG A 28 -4.27 -0.48 11.43
N ASP A 29 -4.22 -0.91 10.18
CA ASP A 29 -2.96 -1.13 9.51
C ASP A 29 -2.19 0.19 9.36
N SER A 30 -0.89 0.14 9.60
CA SER A 30 0.00 1.31 9.45
C SER A 30 0.22 1.70 7.98
N PHE A 31 -0.11 0.79 7.06
CA PHE A 31 0.05 0.95 5.62
C PHE A 31 -1.18 0.37 4.90
N LEU A 32 -1.59 1.00 3.80
CA LEU A 32 -2.66 0.55 2.91
C LEU A 32 -2.11 0.33 1.50
N GLY A 33 -2.84 -0.44 0.70
CA GLY A 33 -2.41 -0.81 -0.65
C GLY A 33 -1.86 -2.23 -0.68
N PRO A 34 -1.68 -2.82 -1.86
CA PRO A 34 -0.85 -2.24 -2.93
C PRO A 34 -1.60 -1.23 -3.80
N PHE A 35 -1.00 -0.05 -3.97
CA PHE A 35 -1.39 0.97 -4.93
C PHE A 35 -0.34 1.04 -6.04
N THR A 36 -0.76 1.29 -7.26
CA THR A 36 0.17 1.43 -8.40
C THR A 36 0.64 2.88 -8.49
N ILE A 37 1.95 3.09 -8.62
CA ILE A 37 2.49 4.41 -8.95
C ILE A 37 2.05 4.78 -10.37
N ILE A 38 1.40 5.93 -10.53
CA ILE A 38 1.02 6.49 -11.82
C ILE A 38 2.16 7.36 -12.36
N ASN A 39 2.75 8.18 -11.49
CA ASN A 39 3.73 9.19 -11.89
C ASN A 39 4.69 9.50 -10.73
N LEU A 40 5.92 9.91 -11.04
CA LEU A 40 6.89 10.39 -10.07
C LEU A 40 6.88 11.92 -10.03
N VAL A 41 6.40 12.49 -8.93
CA VAL A 41 6.33 13.94 -8.73
C VAL A 41 7.69 14.43 -8.21
N GLY A 42 8.62 14.59 -9.14
CA GLY A 42 10.01 14.95 -8.83
C GLY A 42 10.74 13.84 -8.07
N LYS A 43 11.67 14.23 -7.20
CA LYS A 43 12.50 13.27 -6.44
C LYS A 43 11.88 12.82 -5.11
N ASN A 44 10.96 13.62 -4.56
CA ASN A 44 10.54 13.49 -3.17
C ASN A 44 9.09 13.01 -3.02
N ALA A 45 8.32 12.92 -4.10
CA ALA A 45 6.92 12.54 -4.06
C ALA A 45 6.54 11.61 -5.22
N VAL A 46 5.56 10.75 -4.96
CA VAL A 46 5.01 9.80 -5.92
C VAL A 46 3.49 9.96 -5.97
N GLU A 47 2.94 9.93 -7.17
CA GLU A 47 1.51 9.91 -7.40
C GLU A 47 1.06 8.46 -7.56
N VAL A 48 0.08 8.05 -6.75
CA VAL A 48 -0.43 6.68 -6.75
C VAL A 48 -1.90 6.63 -7.13
N LYS A 49 -2.29 5.52 -7.76
CA LYS A 49 -3.67 5.22 -8.08
C LYS A 49 -4.39 4.72 -6.83
N LEU A 50 -5.10 5.62 -6.16
CA LEU A 50 -5.98 5.28 -5.05
C LEU A 50 -7.26 4.62 -5.59
N THR A 51 -7.74 3.56 -4.92
CA THR A 51 -9.06 2.96 -5.19
C THR A 51 -10.19 3.92 -4.82
N GLU A 52 -11.40 3.69 -5.33
CA GLU A 52 -12.55 4.62 -5.22
C GLU A 52 -12.86 5.03 -3.76
N ASP A 53 -12.72 4.11 -2.80
CA ASP A 53 -12.87 4.38 -1.36
C ASP A 53 -11.91 5.47 -0.83
N PHE A 54 -10.79 5.65 -1.51
CA PHE A 54 -9.72 6.59 -1.18
C PHE A 54 -9.59 7.73 -2.20
N SER A 55 -10.41 7.79 -3.24
CA SER A 55 -10.33 8.80 -4.32
C SER A 55 -10.47 10.24 -3.83
N ARG A 56 -11.13 10.46 -2.68
CA ARG A 56 -11.24 11.79 -2.04
C ARG A 56 -9.96 12.26 -1.33
N LYS A 57 -8.94 11.41 -1.22
CA LYS A 57 -7.64 11.77 -0.63
C LYS A 57 -6.68 12.23 -1.71
N HIS A 58 -5.71 13.06 -1.32
CA HIS A 58 -4.64 13.45 -2.23
C HIS A 58 -3.88 12.21 -2.73
N PRO A 59 -3.74 12.03 -4.05
CA PRO A 59 -3.05 10.86 -4.63
C PRO A 59 -1.53 10.99 -4.58
N VAL A 60 -1.00 12.15 -4.22
CA VAL A 60 0.44 12.43 -4.15
C VAL A 60 0.94 12.26 -2.72
N PHE A 61 1.94 11.39 -2.54
CA PHE A 61 2.55 11.09 -1.25
C PHE A 61 4.07 11.31 -1.28
N PRO A 62 4.67 11.81 -0.18
CA PRO A 62 6.12 11.85 -0.04
C PRO A 62 6.73 10.44 -0.05
N VAL A 63 7.92 10.28 -0.64
CA VAL A 63 8.66 9.00 -0.68
C VAL A 63 8.88 8.39 0.71
N SER A 64 9.02 9.23 1.75
CA SER A 64 9.19 8.78 3.14
C SER A 64 7.94 8.09 3.72
N LEU A 65 6.75 8.34 3.14
CA LEU A 65 5.48 7.76 3.56
C LEU A 65 5.05 6.59 2.67
N VAL A 66 5.89 6.19 1.72
CA VAL A 66 5.64 5.11 0.77
C VAL A 66 6.65 3.99 0.96
N LYS A 67 6.19 2.75 0.84
CA LYS A 67 7.04 1.56 0.89
C LYS A 67 6.84 0.70 -0.35
N PRO A 68 7.90 0.10 -0.90
CA PRO A 68 7.75 -0.87 -1.98
C PRO A 68 6.95 -2.09 -1.50
N TYR A 69 6.01 -2.55 -2.31
CA TYR A 69 5.25 -3.77 -2.04
C TYR A 69 5.96 -4.96 -2.68
N PHE A 70 6.46 -5.89 -1.86
CA PHE A 70 7.05 -7.13 -2.33
C PHE A 70 5.99 -8.23 -2.33
N GLN A 71 5.66 -8.75 -3.50
CA GLN A 71 4.84 -9.96 -3.60
C GLN A 71 5.59 -11.13 -2.96
N THR A 72 4.84 -12.00 -2.28
CA THR A 72 5.43 -13.21 -1.70
C THR A 72 5.72 -14.19 -2.82
N GLU A 73 7.00 -14.45 -3.08
CA GLU A 73 7.44 -15.52 -3.98
C GLU A 73 7.13 -16.88 -3.36
N GLU A 74 6.31 -17.70 -4.03
CA GLU A 74 5.82 -18.98 -3.49
C GLU A 74 6.95 -20.00 -3.23
N GLY A 75 8.09 -19.86 -3.90
CA GLY A 75 9.27 -20.71 -3.70
C GLY A 75 10.17 -20.32 -2.52
N LYS A 76 10.04 -19.10 -1.98
CA LYS A 76 10.96 -18.58 -0.95
C LYS A 76 10.58 -19.04 0.47
N PHE A 77 9.30 -19.36 0.67
CA PHE A 77 8.76 -19.80 1.95
C PHE A 77 7.83 -21.00 1.76
N PRO A 78 8.36 -22.20 1.47
CA PRO A 78 7.57 -23.38 1.14
C PRO A 78 6.62 -23.82 2.28
N SER A 79 6.95 -23.50 3.53
CA SER A 79 6.13 -23.85 4.70
C SER A 79 4.97 -22.87 4.97
N ARG A 80 4.88 -21.75 4.24
CA ARG A 80 3.84 -20.73 4.45
C ARG A 80 2.54 -21.14 3.76
N LYS A 81 1.58 -21.69 4.51
CA LYS A 81 0.23 -21.95 4.00
C LYS A 81 -0.51 -20.61 3.80
N LYS A 82 -0.90 -20.27 2.57
CA LYS A 82 -1.91 -19.22 2.34
C LYS A 82 -3.20 -19.71 3.01
N ILE A 83 -3.72 -18.96 3.98
CA ILE A 83 -5.04 -19.22 4.52
C ILE A 83 -6.00 -18.89 3.37
N LEU A 84 -6.65 -19.91 2.79
CA LEU A 84 -7.73 -19.69 1.84
C LEU A 84 -8.80 -18.85 2.56
N THR A 85 -9.42 -17.91 1.85
CA THR A 85 -10.48 -17.03 2.38
C THR A 85 -11.43 -17.79 3.31
N PRO A 86 -11.86 -17.18 4.44
CA PRO A 86 -12.74 -17.84 5.39
C PRO A 86 -13.95 -18.42 4.63
N PRO A 87 -14.38 -19.65 4.96
CA PRO A 87 -15.50 -20.28 4.28
C PRO A 87 -16.73 -19.38 4.38
N GLU A 88 -17.45 -19.20 3.27
CA GLU A 88 -18.78 -18.60 3.31
C GLU A 88 -19.62 -19.40 4.31
N ILE A 89 -20.07 -18.73 5.36
CA ILE A 89 -21.02 -19.30 6.30
C ILE A 89 -22.35 -19.35 5.54
N VAL A 90 -22.73 -20.54 5.08
CA VAL A 90 -24.05 -20.85 4.50
C VAL A 90 -25.10 -20.89 5.60
#